data_AF-A0A3S0R9N8-F1
#
_entry.id   AF-A0A3S0R9N8-F1
#
_cell.length_a   1.000
_cell.length_b   1.000
_cell.length_c   1.000
_cell.angle_alpha   90.00
_cell.angle_beta   90.00
_cell.angle_gamma   90.00
#
_symmetry.space_group_name_H-M   'P 1'
#
loop_
_entity.id
_entity.type
_entity.pdbx_description
1 polymer ?
#
loop_
_entity_poly.entity_id
_entity_poly.type
_entity_poly.pdbx_seq_one_letter_code
_entity_poly.pdbx_strand_id
1 'polypeptide(L)'
;MKTLLSITNGGRRTRLLVTAIMTILLFQSCCTASHLVFDNQKPKIDIATETGFASINCICYQGKYYYIGYELKGSYVINTDSLRLLLNDENLILHNPEPQNISISNGYKVKSNTTVKDCNVTVYIFYHRKDETKEIKNPLILSILPSDFITSNGKRILNDTLRVKLFNPMKK
;
A
#
# COMPACT_ATOMS: atom_id res chain seq x y z
N MET A 1 -37.03 -60.67 7.93
CA MET A 1 -35.82 -60.14 7.28
C MET A 1 -35.76 -58.63 7.55
N LYS A 2 -34.93 -58.19 8.50
CA LYS A 2 -34.76 -56.76 8.84
C LYS A 2 -33.37 -56.34 8.35
N THR A 3 -33.32 -55.67 7.21
CA THR A 3 -32.10 -55.04 6.70
C THR A 3 -31.87 -53.74 7.47
N LEU A 4 -30.99 -53.77 8.46
CA LEU A 4 -30.48 -52.57 9.12
C LEU A 4 -29.59 -51.81 8.11
N LEU A 5 -30.09 -50.71 7.58
CA LEU A 5 -29.26 -49.69 6.95
C LEU A 5 -28.40 -49.04 8.04
N SER A 6 -27.16 -49.49 8.17
CA SER A 6 -26.12 -48.83 8.93
C SER A 6 -25.72 -47.54 8.19
N ILE A 7 -26.40 -46.43 8.51
CA ILE A 7 -25.95 -45.11 8.09
C ILE A 7 -24.67 -44.82 8.87
N THR A 8 -23.52 -44.99 8.22
CA THR A 8 -22.21 -44.83 8.84
C THR A 8 -21.99 -43.37 9.28
N ASN A 9 -21.49 -43.20 10.50
CA ASN A 9 -21.15 -41.90 11.10
C ASN A 9 -20.02 -41.15 10.34
N GLY A 10 -19.42 -41.80 9.33
CA GLY A 10 -18.41 -41.22 8.44
C GLY A 10 -18.95 -40.12 7.53
N GLY A 11 -20.19 -40.25 7.02
CA GLY A 11 -20.77 -39.27 6.09
C GLY A 11 -21.11 -37.91 6.72
N ARG A 12 -21.43 -37.90 8.03
CA ARG A 12 -21.72 -36.66 8.76
C ARG A 12 -20.44 -35.90 9.11
N ARG A 13 -19.36 -36.62 9.44
CA ARG A 13 -18.03 -36.06 9.69
C ARG A 13 -17.39 -35.50 8.42
N THR A 14 -17.49 -36.20 7.28
CA THR A 14 -16.96 -35.68 6.00
C THR A 14 -17.71 -34.44 5.53
N ARG A 15 -19.04 -34.40 5.65
CA ARG A 15 -19.81 -33.18 5.36
C ARG A 15 -19.40 -31.99 6.24
N LEU A 16 -19.19 -32.21 7.55
CA LEU A 16 -18.75 -31.15 8.45
C LEU A 16 -17.35 -30.63 8.10
N LEU A 17 -16.44 -31.53 7.70
CA LEU A 17 -15.08 -31.21 7.30
C LEU A 17 -15.05 -30.41 5.98
N VAL A 18 -15.87 -30.81 5.01
CA VAL A 18 -16.01 -30.07 3.73
C VAL A 18 -16.60 -28.69 3.97
N THR A 19 -17.65 -28.56 4.79
CA THR A 19 -18.22 -27.25 5.14
C THR A 19 -17.20 -26.37 5.89
N ALA A 20 -16.43 -26.94 6.82
CA ALA A 20 -15.38 -26.22 7.54
C ALA A 20 -14.27 -25.74 6.59
N ILE A 21 -13.80 -26.58 5.66
CA ILE A 21 -12.81 -26.20 4.64
C ILE A 21 -13.36 -25.10 3.73
N MET A 22 -14.61 -25.21 3.25
CA MET A 22 -15.23 -24.16 2.43
C MET A 22 -15.36 -22.84 3.20
N THR A 23 -15.71 -22.90 4.48
CA THR A 23 -15.78 -21.72 5.35
C THR A 23 -14.40 -21.09 5.52
N ILE A 24 -13.37 -21.89 5.80
CA ILE A 24 -11.98 -21.42 5.91
C ILE A 24 -11.51 -20.80 4.58
N LEU A 25 -11.78 -21.44 3.44
CA LEU A 25 -11.42 -20.92 2.11
C LEU A 25 -12.14 -19.58 1.80
N LEU A 26 -13.39 -19.41 2.22
CA LEU A 26 -14.11 -18.14 2.10
C LEU A 26 -13.49 -17.04 2.97
N PHE A 27 -12.97 -17.38 4.16
CA PHE A 27 -12.28 -16.42 5.03
C PHE A 27 -10.84 -16.09 4.60
N GLN A 28 -10.14 -16.99 3.88
CA GLN A 28 -8.79 -16.75 3.35
C GLN A 28 -8.76 -15.72 2.19
N SER A 29 -9.91 -15.34 1.63
CA SER A 29 -10.03 -14.35 0.55
C SER A 29 -9.81 -12.88 0.99
N CYS A 30 -9.65 -12.61 2.28
CA CYS A 30 -9.67 -11.24 2.83
C CYS A 30 -8.34 -10.43 2.71
N CYS A 31 -7.28 -10.97 2.10
CA CYS A 31 -5.98 -10.29 2.01
C CYS A 31 -5.54 -10.02 0.56
N THR A 32 -6.36 -9.28 -0.20
CA THR A 32 -5.95 -8.79 -1.52
C THR A 32 -5.16 -7.49 -1.39
N ALA A 33 -3.82 -7.63 -1.32
CA ALA A 33 -2.88 -6.55 -1.60
C ALA A 33 -2.52 -6.58 -3.09
N SER A 34 -2.58 -5.43 -3.75
CA SER A 34 -2.24 -5.31 -5.17
C SER A 34 -1.21 -4.22 -5.37
N HIS A 35 -0.09 -4.57 -5.99
CA HIS A 35 0.89 -3.59 -6.43
C HIS A 35 0.30 -2.74 -7.55
N LEU A 36 0.33 -1.43 -7.37
CA LEU A 36 -0.07 -0.47 -8.38
C LEU A 36 1.10 -0.21 -9.31
N VAL A 37 0.78 -0.03 -10.59
CA VAL A 37 1.76 0.17 -11.65
C VAL A 37 1.98 1.68 -11.83
N PHE A 38 3.24 2.11 -11.78
CA PHE A 38 3.60 3.46 -12.15
C PHE A 38 3.50 3.65 -13.67
N ASP A 39 3.28 4.88 -14.15
CA ASP A 39 3.13 5.18 -15.59
C ASP A 39 4.28 4.60 -16.45
N ASN A 40 5.47 4.36 -15.86
CA ASN A 40 6.61 3.68 -16.48
C ASN A 40 6.61 2.14 -16.29
N GLN A 41 5.43 1.54 -16.43
CA GLN A 41 5.07 0.10 -16.51
C GLN A 41 5.49 -0.86 -15.39
N LYS A 42 6.52 -0.55 -14.60
CA LYS A 42 6.95 -1.44 -13.50
C LYS A 42 6.15 -1.16 -12.21
N PRO A 43 5.74 -2.20 -11.46
CA PRO A 43 5.10 -2.06 -10.14
C PRO A 43 6.07 -1.63 -9.02
N LYS A 44 7.37 -1.66 -9.31
CA LYS A 44 8.48 -1.32 -8.42
C LYS A 44 9.53 -0.54 -9.22
N ILE A 45 10.06 0.52 -8.63
CA ILE A 45 11.13 1.34 -9.21
C ILE A 45 12.34 1.23 -8.31
N ASP A 46 13.43 0.70 -8.85
CA ASP A 46 14.69 0.53 -8.13
C ASP A 46 15.66 1.67 -8.50
N ILE A 47 16.22 2.31 -7.49
CA ILE A 47 17.12 3.45 -7.59
C ILE A 47 18.42 3.09 -6.90
N ALA A 48 19.51 3.02 -7.66
CA ALA A 48 20.85 2.88 -7.10
C ALA A 48 21.26 4.19 -6.40
N THR A 49 21.86 4.07 -5.22
CA THR A 49 22.40 5.19 -4.46
C THR A 49 23.85 4.92 -4.09
N GLU A 50 24.58 5.94 -3.67
CA GLU A 50 25.98 5.79 -3.24
C GLU A 50 26.11 4.83 -2.04
N THR A 51 25.08 4.77 -1.19
CA THR A 51 25.09 3.95 0.04
C THR A 51 24.45 2.57 -0.12
N GLY A 52 23.86 2.26 -1.28
CA GLY A 52 23.09 1.03 -1.50
C GLY A 52 21.99 1.21 -2.56
N PHE A 53 20.76 0.74 -2.30
CA PHE A 53 19.63 0.93 -3.22
C PHE A 53 18.35 1.28 -2.47
N ALA A 54 17.49 2.04 -3.13
CA ALA A 54 16.15 2.35 -2.67
C ALA A 54 15.15 1.79 -3.68
N SER A 55 14.11 1.12 -3.21
CA SER A 55 13.04 0.66 -4.07
C SER A 55 11.70 1.27 -3.68
N ILE A 56 10.99 1.79 -4.66
CA ILE A 56 9.71 2.47 -4.46
C ILE A 56 8.60 1.63 -5.06
N ASN A 57 7.56 1.37 -4.29
CA ASN A 57 6.33 0.75 -4.77
C ASN A 57 5.11 1.50 -4.26
N CYS A 58 3.97 1.25 -4.89
CA CYS A 58 2.68 1.67 -4.38
C CYS A 58 1.77 0.46 -4.32
N ILE A 59 1.03 0.31 -3.22
CA ILE A 59 0.19 -0.86 -2.99
C ILE A 59 -1.19 -0.39 -2.56
N CYS A 60 -2.19 -1.10 -3.06
CA CYS A 60 -3.58 -0.99 -2.63
C CYS A 60 -3.97 -2.24 -1.84
N TYR A 61 -4.54 -2.04 -0.66
CA TYR A 61 -5.09 -3.10 0.17
C TYR A 61 -6.62 -3.00 0.18
N GLN A 62 -7.30 -4.12 -0.08
CA GLN A 62 -8.76 -4.23 -0.12
C GLN A 62 -9.46 -3.20 -1.05
N GLY A 63 -8.76 -2.75 -2.10
CA GLY A 63 -9.30 -1.76 -3.05
C GLY A 63 -9.51 -0.35 -2.48
N LYS A 64 -9.06 -0.08 -1.25
CA LYS A 64 -9.40 1.15 -0.49
C LYS A 64 -8.22 1.82 0.18
N TYR A 65 -7.29 1.05 0.73
CA TYR A 65 -6.19 1.58 1.53
C TYR A 65 -4.92 1.64 0.68
N TYR A 66 -4.40 2.83 0.47
CA TYR A 66 -3.23 3.06 -0.37
C TYR A 66 -2.01 3.36 0.48
N TYR A 67 -0.86 2.83 0.08
CA TYR A 67 0.41 3.18 0.69
C TYR A 67 1.55 3.20 -0.34
N ILE A 68 2.56 4.03 -0.07
CA ILE A 68 3.83 4.06 -0.79
C ILE A 68 4.85 3.36 0.10
N GLY A 69 5.49 2.32 -0.43
CA GLY A 69 6.56 1.61 0.25
C GLY A 69 7.92 2.03 -0.31
N TYR A 70 8.87 2.27 0.60
CA TYR A 70 10.28 2.47 0.30
C TYR A 70 11.09 1.37 0.96
N GLU A 71 11.66 0.46 0.18
CA GLU A 71 12.65 -0.50 0.66
C GLU A 71 14.04 0.14 0.56
N LEU A 72 14.63 0.52 1.69
CA LEU A 72 15.90 1.23 1.75
C LEU A 72 17.00 0.27 2.21
N LYS A 73 17.99 0.02 1.35
CA LYS A 73 19.25 -0.67 1.69
C LYS A 73 20.39 0.32 1.64
N GLY A 74 21.14 0.48 2.73
CA GLY A 74 22.10 1.56 2.93
C GLY A 74 21.68 2.55 4.02
N SER A 75 22.20 3.78 3.96
CA SER A 75 21.99 4.83 4.97
C SER A 75 21.29 6.04 4.36
N TYR A 76 20.16 6.45 4.96
CA TYR A 76 19.29 7.48 4.42
C TYR A 76 18.85 8.46 5.52
N VAL A 77 18.48 9.67 5.12
CA VAL A 77 17.81 10.65 5.99
C VAL A 77 16.38 10.85 5.49
N ILE A 78 15.42 10.71 6.41
CA ILE A 78 13.99 10.93 6.15
C ILE A 78 13.59 12.32 6.66
N ASN A 79 13.12 13.17 5.75
CA ASN A 79 12.57 14.50 6.05
C ASN A 79 11.06 14.50 5.77
N THR A 80 10.27 14.08 6.75
CA THR A 80 8.82 13.88 6.62
C THR A 80 8.09 15.10 6.08
N ASP A 81 8.53 16.31 6.47
CA ASP A 81 7.89 17.58 6.10
C ASP A 81 8.13 17.95 4.63
N SER A 82 9.10 17.29 3.99
CA SER A 82 9.42 17.50 2.58
C SER A 82 8.62 16.61 1.65
N LEU A 83 7.82 15.66 2.14
CA LEU A 83 7.00 14.79 1.29
C LEU A 83 5.99 15.62 0.50
N ARG A 84 5.99 15.46 -0.83
CA ARG A 84 5.09 16.17 -1.73
C ARG A 84 4.28 15.19 -2.56
N LEU A 85 2.97 15.20 -2.34
CA LEU A 85 2.01 14.33 -3.02
C LEU A 85 0.92 15.20 -3.65
N LEU A 86 0.45 14.80 -4.83
CA LEU A 86 -0.59 15.52 -5.55
C LEU A 86 -1.58 14.54 -6.19
N LEU A 87 -2.88 14.80 -6.00
CA LEU A 87 -3.93 14.11 -6.75
C LEU A 87 -4.33 14.96 -7.97
N ASN A 88 -4.73 14.30 -9.06
CA ASN A 88 -5.22 14.98 -10.27
C ASN A 88 -6.67 15.48 -10.18
N ASP A 89 -7.34 15.24 -9.04
CA ASP A 89 -8.68 15.72 -8.70
C ASP A 89 -8.55 16.81 -7.64
N GLU A 90 -8.80 18.07 -8.02
CA GLU A 90 -8.64 19.26 -7.18
C GLU A 90 -9.65 19.31 -6.01
N ASN A 91 -10.68 18.48 -6.06
CA ASN A 91 -11.68 18.37 -4.99
C ASN A 91 -11.28 17.36 -3.91
N LEU A 92 -10.20 16.60 -4.14
CA LEU A 92 -9.63 15.71 -3.14
C LEU A 92 -8.50 16.41 -2.39
N ILE A 93 -8.60 16.41 -1.07
CA ILE A 93 -7.57 16.87 -0.17
C ILE A 93 -6.86 15.64 0.38
N LEU A 94 -5.58 15.49 0.04
CA LEU A 94 -4.71 14.56 0.73
C LEU A 94 -4.62 15.01 2.18
N HIS A 95 -4.91 14.10 3.12
CA HIS A 95 -4.63 14.39 4.52
C HIS A 95 -3.14 14.73 4.61
N ASN A 96 -2.87 15.95 5.09
CA ASN A 96 -1.51 16.43 5.28
C ASN A 96 -0.74 15.36 6.07
N PRO A 97 0.52 15.06 5.72
CA PRO A 97 1.34 14.09 6.41
C PRO A 97 1.67 14.63 7.80
N GLU A 98 0.71 14.55 8.73
CA GLU A 98 1.11 14.48 10.12
C GLU A 98 2.03 13.26 10.26
N PRO A 99 3.02 13.28 11.18
CA PRO A 99 3.93 12.17 11.48
C PRO A 99 3.26 10.83 11.81
N GLN A 100 1.93 10.79 11.81
CA GLN A 100 1.09 9.62 12.01
C GLN A 100 1.00 8.72 10.77
N ASN A 101 1.30 9.23 9.57
CA ASN A 101 1.14 8.50 8.30
C ASN A 101 2.45 7.93 7.74
N ILE A 102 3.56 8.04 8.46
CA ILE A 102 4.87 7.54 8.01
C ILE A 102 5.46 6.65 9.09
N SER A 103 5.67 5.38 8.77
CA SER A 103 6.24 4.38 9.68
C SER A 103 7.44 3.67 9.07
N ILE A 104 8.31 3.13 9.92
CA ILE A 104 9.39 2.22 9.51
C ILE A 104 9.02 0.75 9.78
N SER A 105 9.87 -0.20 9.37
CA SER A 105 9.68 -1.67 9.46
C SER A 105 9.07 -2.21 10.77
N ASN A 106 9.24 -1.49 11.89
CA ASN A 106 8.74 -1.88 13.20
C ASN A 106 7.45 -1.13 13.62
N GLY A 107 6.78 -0.46 12.69
CA GLY A 107 5.56 0.33 12.94
C GLY A 107 5.80 1.66 13.67
N TYR A 108 7.05 1.96 14.06
CA TYR A 108 7.38 3.23 14.73
C TYR A 108 7.22 4.41 13.79
N LYS A 109 6.65 5.49 14.33
CA LYS A 109 6.53 6.78 13.65
C LYS A 109 7.91 7.38 13.41
N VAL A 110 8.12 7.91 12.22
CA VAL A 110 9.37 8.59 11.84
C VAL A 110 9.22 10.09 12.06
N LYS A 111 10.23 10.73 12.67
CA LYS A 111 10.32 12.19 12.75
C LYS A 111 11.13 12.72 11.57
N SER A 112 10.91 13.98 11.21
CA SER A 112 11.76 14.69 10.25
C SER A 112 13.23 14.69 10.69
N ASN A 113 14.15 14.68 9.72
CA ASN A 113 15.60 14.58 9.93
C ASN A 113 16.05 13.31 10.69
N THR A 114 15.35 12.18 10.50
CA THR A 114 15.76 10.90 11.09
C THR A 114 16.68 10.14 10.15
N THR A 115 17.86 9.76 10.63
CA THR A 115 18.75 8.83 9.93
C THR A 115 18.28 7.40 10.14
N VAL A 116 18.11 6.66 9.05
CA VAL A 116 17.71 5.25 9.05
C VAL A 116 18.71 4.40 8.27
N LYS A 117 18.81 3.13 8.64
CA LYS A 117 19.64 2.13 7.95
C LYS A 117 18.83 0.87 7.67
N ASP A 118 18.97 0.32 6.48
CA ASP A 118 18.42 -0.99 6.08
C ASP A 118 16.98 -1.22 6.54
N CYS A 119 16.06 -0.32 6.16
CA CYS A 119 14.69 -0.30 6.65
C CYS A 119 13.66 -0.15 5.53
N ASN A 120 12.42 -0.51 5.84
CA ASN A 120 11.26 -0.20 5.02
C ASN A 120 10.59 1.03 5.59
N VAL A 121 10.22 1.99 4.74
CA VAL A 121 9.40 3.15 5.10
C VAL A 121 8.05 2.99 4.40
N THR A 122 6.97 3.14 5.16
CA THR A 122 5.61 3.09 4.65
C THR A 122 4.97 4.45 4.81
N VAL A 123 4.45 5.01 3.72
CA VAL A 123 3.66 6.23 3.71
C VAL A 123 2.21 5.86 3.42
N TYR A 124 1.33 6.04 4.40
CA TYR A 124 -0.10 5.82 4.23
C TYR A 124 -0.73 7.00 3.49
N ILE A 125 -1.57 6.69 2.50
CA ILE A 125 -2.24 7.68 1.67
C ILE A 125 -3.72 7.71 2.04
N PHE A 126 -4.14 8.81 2.64
CA PHE A 126 -5.52 9.11 2.95
C PHE A 126 -5.92 10.40 2.26
N TYR A 127 -7.10 10.42 1.65
CA TYR A 127 -7.69 11.62 1.10
C TYR A 127 -9.17 11.67 1.44
N HIS A 128 -9.68 12.88 1.61
CA HIS A 128 -11.11 13.15 1.71
C HIS A 128 -11.50 14.14 0.63
N ARG A 129 -12.80 14.26 0.43
CA ARG A 129 -13.36 15.16 -0.55
C ARG A 129 -13.86 16.42 0.14
N LYS A 130 -13.63 17.58 -0.48
CA LYS A 130 -13.98 18.89 0.07
C LYS A 130 -15.36 19.38 -0.35
N ASP A 131 -15.87 18.86 -1.46
CA ASP A 131 -17.19 19.17 -2.01
C ASP A 131 -18.20 18.04 -1.77
N GLU A 132 -19.48 18.31 -2.02
CA GLU A 132 -20.58 17.37 -1.76
C GLU A 132 -20.77 16.32 -2.87
N THR A 133 -20.02 16.44 -3.97
CA THR A 133 -20.15 15.52 -5.11
C THR A 133 -19.60 14.13 -4.77
N LYS A 134 -20.17 13.09 -5.39
CA LYS A 134 -19.69 11.70 -5.21
C LYS A 134 -18.77 11.24 -6.34
N GLU A 135 -18.56 12.05 -7.36
CA GLU A 135 -17.83 11.66 -8.57
C GLU A 135 -16.34 11.94 -8.44
N ILE A 136 -15.54 10.89 -8.37
CA ILE A 136 -14.07 11.00 -8.41
C ILE A 136 -13.61 10.98 -9.87
N LYS A 137 -12.66 11.86 -10.20
CA LYS A 137 -12.01 11.87 -11.53
C LYS A 137 -11.47 10.47 -11.86
N ASN A 138 -11.75 9.99 -13.07
CA ASN A 138 -11.32 8.68 -13.54
C ASN A 138 -10.47 8.79 -14.81
N PRO A 139 -9.19 8.37 -14.82
CA PRO A 139 -8.47 7.75 -13.71
C PRO A 139 -8.13 8.74 -12.59
N LEU A 140 -8.16 8.26 -11.35
CA LEU A 140 -7.56 8.95 -10.21
C LEU A 140 -6.05 8.69 -10.24
N ILE A 141 -5.25 9.75 -10.29
CA ILE A 141 -3.79 9.67 -10.40
C ILE A 141 -3.18 10.33 -9.17
N LEU A 142 -2.33 9.58 -8.47
CA LEU A 142 -1.43 10.09 -7.44
C LEU A 142 -0.06 10.37 -8.06
N SER A 143 0.41 11.60 -7.90
CA SER A 143 1.75 12.03 -8.26
C SER A 143 2.62 12.14 -7.00
N ILE A 144 3.76 11.46 -7.01
CA ILE A 144 4.83 11.60 -6.02
C ILE A 144 5.84 12.57 -6.61
N LEU A 145 5.88 13.79 -6.08
CA LEU A 145 6.71 14.86 -6.63
C LEU A 145 8.15 14.74 -6.11
N PRO A 146 9.16 15.16 -6.90
CA PRO A 146 10.54 15.25 -6.43
C PRO A 146 10.62 16.12 -5.18
N SER A 147 11.28 15.60 -4.14
CA SER A 147 11.51 16.34 -2.90
C SER A 147 12.61 15.72 -2.06
N ASP A 148 13.03 16.41 -1.00
CA ASP A 148 14.05 15.95 -0.07
C ASP A 148 13.49 14.98 0.99
N PHE A 149 12.33 14.37 0.72
CA PHE A 149 11.69 13.42 1.64
C PHE A 149 12.62 12.28 2.06
N ILE A 150 13.35 11.70 1.10
CA ILE A 150 14.40 10.72 1.37
C ILE A 150 15.65 11.17 0.63
N THR A 151 16.74 11.29 1.38
CA THR A 151 18.05 11.63 0.84
C THR A 151 19.08 10.57 1.22
N SER A 152 20.06 10.36 0.34
CA SER A 152 21.26 9.56 0.58
C SER A 152 22.46 10.45 0.30
N ASN A 153 23.39 10.56 1.26
CA ASN A 153 24.56 11.44 1.18
C ASN A 153 24.23 12.90 0.76
N GLY A 154 23.15 13.46 1.30
CA GLY A 154 22.70 14.82 0.99
C GLY A 154 22.02 15.01 -0.38
N LYS A 155 21.86 13.94 -1.17
CA LYS A 155 21.17 13.96 -2.47
C LYS A 155 19.81 13.29 -2.35
N ARG A 156 18.75 13.91 -2.90
CA ARG A 156 17.44 13.27 -3.00
C ARG A 156 17.50 12.03 -3.89
N ILE A 157 16.79 10.98 -3.48
CA ILE A 157 16.75 9.73 -4.26
C ILE A 157 15.78 9.84 -5.44
N LEU A 158 14.71 10.63 -5.31
CA LEU A 158 13.69 10.80 -6.33
C LEU A 158 13.82 12.18 -6.99
N ASN A 159 14.24 12.18 -8.27
CA ASN A 159 14.45 13.41 -9.05
C ASN A 159 13.32 13.70 -10.04
N ASP A 160 12.58 12.68 -10.45
CA ASP A 160 11.45 12.79 -11.37
C ASP A 160 10.12 12.53 -10.67
N THR A 161 9.03 13.06 -11.24
CA THR A 161 7.69 12.78 -10.73
C THR A 161 7.30 11.35 -11.04
N LEU A 162 6.93 10.57 -10.02
CA LEU A 162 6.28 9.28 -10.22
C LEU A 162 4.77 9.47 -10.26
N ARG A 163 4.10 8.78 -11.17
CA ARG A 163 2.65 8.79 -11.27
C ARG A 163 2.11 7.38 -11.18
N VAL A 164 1.09 7.20 -10.36
CA VAL A 164 0.42 5.93 -10.17
C VAL A 164 -1.08 6.10 -10.27
N LYS A 165 -1.73 5.21 -11.02
CA LYS A 165 -3.18 5.14 -11.10
C LYS A 165 -3.71 4.41 -9.87
N LEU A 166 -4.55 5.10 -9.09
CA LEU A 166 -5.24 4.51 -7.95
C LEU A 166 -6.50 3.78 -8.43
N PHE A 167 -6.89 2.71 -7.73
CA PHE A 167 -8.19 2.09 -7.97
C PHE A 167 -9.29 3.08 -7.55
N ASN A 168 -10.41 3.09 -8.27
CA ASN A 168 -11.56 3.86 -7.82
C ASN A 168 -12.43 2.94 -6.94
N PRO A 169 -12.48 3.13 -5.61
CA PRO A 169 -13.28 2.27 -4.73
C PRO A 169 -14.79 2.38 -4.99
N MET A 170 -15.24 3.40 -5.75
CA MET A 170 -16.64 3.65 -6.06
C MET A 170 -17.14 2.94 -7.33
N LYS A 171 -16.25 2.27 -8.09
CA LYS A 171 -16.65 1.40 -9.21
C LYS A 171 -16.65 -0.05 -8.71
N LYS A 172 -17.85 -0.57 -8.41
CA LYS A 172 -18.11 -2.02 -8.40
C LYS A 172 -18.14 -2.53 -9.83
#